data_AF-L8X4Y2-F1
#
_entry.id   AF-L8X4Y2-F1
#
_cell.length_a   1.000
_cell.length_b   1.000
_cell.length_c   1.000
_cell.angle_alpha   90.00
_cell.angle_beta   90.00
_cell.angle_gamma   90.00
#
_symmetry.space_group_name_H-M   'P 1'
#
loop_
_entity.id
_entity.type
_entity.pdbx_description
1 polymer ?
#
loop_
_entity_poly.entity_id
_entity_poly.type
_entity_poly.pdbx_seq_one_letter_code
_entity_poly.pdbx_strand_id
1 'polypeptide(L)'
;MSTAGLKSVGLPPLYQRIGFPFIFLGAGYVLSTGDKRNGSGISTAWSATYLFLNGRNALRARTPSALALTAAATATLGLYGTEYFYLNRNDPVEAVTYKPSPYSQRGL
;
A
#
# COMPACT_ATOMS: atom_id res chain seq x y z
N MET A 1 2.02 35.89 -4.11
CA MET A 1 1.68 34.87 -3.09
C MET A 1 2.93 34.08 -2.76
N SER A 2 3.41 34.12 -1.51
CA SER A 2 4.62 33.40 -1.09
C SER A 2 4.29 31.93 -0.82
N THR A 3 4.91 31.01 -1.56
CA THR A 3 4.76 29.55 -1.37
C THR A 3 5.54 29.03 -0.16
N ALA A 4 6.11 29.91 0.66
CA ALA A 4 7.00 29.56 1.78
C ALA A 4 6.32 28.67 2.83
N GLY A 5 4.99 28.73 3.01
CA GLY A 5 4.25 27.87 3.93
C GLY A 5 4.01 26.43 3.45
N LEU A 6 4.17 26.15 2.14
CA LEU A 6 3.93 24.82 1.55
C LEU A 6 5.17 23.93 1.53
N LYS A 7 6.37 24.52 1.60
CA LYS A 7 7.66 23.84 1.45
C LYS A 7 8.33 23.64 2.80
N SER A 8 8.06 22.51 3.43
CA SER A 8 8.70 22.07 4.68
C SER A 8 9.86 21.12 4.37
N VAL A 9 11.03 21.39 4.96
CA VAL A 9 12.27 20.63 4.70
C VAL A 9 12.07 19.14 5.01
N GLY A 10 12.33 18.29 4.02
CA GLY A 10 12.25 16.83 4.14
C GLY A 10 10.85 16.22 4.02
N LEU A 11 9.77 17.01 4.05
CA LEU A 11 8.43 16.45 3.82
C LEU A 11 8.13 16.28 2.33
N PRO A 12 7.27 15.30 1.98
CA PRO A 12 6.76 15.15 0.63
C PRO A 12 6.11 16.44 0.10
N PRO A 13 5.96 16.64 -1.23
CA PRO A 13 5.12 17.71 -1.77
C PRO A 13 3.66 17.62 -1.27
N LEU A 14 2.93 18.74 -1.23
CA LEU A 14 1.56 18.78 -0.66
C LEU A 14 0.62 17.74 -1.29
N TYR A 15 0.66 17.54 -2.61
CA TYR A 15 -0.19 16.55 -3.28
C TYR A 15 0.09 15.12 -2.79
N GLN A 16 1.33 14.79 -2.43
CA GLN A 16 1.68 13.49 -1.84
C GLN A 16 1.19 13.39 -0.40
N ARG A 17 1.28 14.48 0.37
CA ARG A 17 0.75 14.53 1.75
C ARG A 17 -0.77 14.36 1.81
N ILE A 18 -1.48 14.62 0.72
CA ILE A 18 -2.92 14.36 0.60
C ILE A 18 -3.15 12.96 0.02
N GLY A 19 -2.48 12.64 -1.10
CA GLY A 19 -2.69 11.40 -1.84
C GLY A 19 -2.34 10.13 -1.05
N PHE A 20 -1.18 10.09 -0.40
CA PHE A 20 -0.77 8.90 0.35
C PHE A 20 -1.73 8.56 1.50
N PRO A 21 -2.14 9.51 2.36
CA PRO A 21 -3.16 9.23 3.36
C PRO A 21 -4.47 8.69 2.80
N PHE A 22 -4.97 9.22 1.67
CA PHE A 22 -6.17 8.67 1.03
C PHE A 22 -5.98 7.23 0.55
N ILE A 23 -4.81 6.91 0.00
CA ILE A 23 -4.48 5.54 -0.42
C ILE A 23 -4.43 4.60 0.79
N PHE A 24 -3.77 5.00 1.88
CA PHE A 24 -3.71 4.19 3.11
C PHE A 24 -5.09 4.03 3.77
N LEU A 25 -5.94 5.05 3.72
CA LEU A 25 -7.34 4.95 4.13
C LEU A 25 -8.10 3.94 3.26
N GLY A 26 -7.93 4.00 1.95
CA GLY A 26 -8.52 3.04 1.01
C GLY A 26 -8.04 1.61 1.28
N ALA A 27 -6.74 1.42 1.54
CA ALA A 27 -6.18 0.13 1.93
C ALA A 27 -6.80 -0.39 3.24
N GLY A 28 -6.94 0.47 4.25
CA GLY A 28 -7.60 0.16 5.51
C GLY A 28 -9.08 -0.21 5.34
N TYR A 29 -9.79 0.45 4.41
CA TYR A 29 -11.16 0.09 4.05
C TYR A 29 -11.24 -1.29 3.39
N VAL A 30 -10.35 -1.61 2.44
CA VAL A 30 -10.29 -2.94 1.81
C VAL A 30 -9.97 -4.02 2.84
N LEU A 31 -9.09 -3.74 3.81
CA LEU A 31 -8.83 -4.65 4.93
C LEU A 31 -10.08 -4.85 5.81
N SER A 32 -10.85 -3.78 6.07
CA SER A 32 -12.04 -3.86 6.93
C SER A 32 -13.20 -4.61 6.30
N THR A 33 -13.26 -4.73 4.97
CA THR A 33 -14.24 -5.58 4.27
C THR A 33 -13.85 -7.07 4.27
N GLY A 34 -12.70 -7.43 4.84
CA GLY A 34 -12.20 -8.80 4.90
C GLY A 34 -11.29 -9.20 3.73
N ASP A 35 -11.09 -8.32 2.74
CA ASP A 35 -10.20 -8.56 1.61
C ASP A 35 -8.73 -8.29 2.00
N LYS A 36 -8.19 -9.21 2.81
CA LYS A 36 -6.83 -9.12 3.34
C LYS A 36 -5.77 -9.11 2.24
N ARG A 37 -5.99 -9.83 1.15
CA ARG A 37 -5.02 -9.96 0.05
C ARG A 37 -4.85 -8.66 -0.72
N ASN A 38 -5.95 -8.02 -1.13
CA ASN A 38 -5.85 -6.74 -1.82
C ASN A 38 -5.45 -5.62 -0.86
N GLY A 39 -5.99 -5.60 0.35
CA GLY A 39 -5.69 -4.59 1.36
C GLY A 39 -4.21 -4.59 1.77
N SER A 40 -3.63 -5.77 2.01
CA SER A 40 -2.19 -5.91 2.27
C SER A 40 -1.36 -5.53 1.04
N GLY A 41 -1.75 -5.95 -0.16
CA GLY A 41 -1.05 -5.60 -1.41
C GLY A 41 -0.98 -4.10 -1.68
N ILE A 42 -2.10 -3.37 -1.51
CA ILE A 42 -2.13 -1.92 -1.64
C ILE A 42 -1.20 -1.28 -0.60
N SER A 43 -1.29 -1.72 0.66
CA SER A 43 -0.46 -1.22 1.76
C SER A 43 1.03 -1.43 1.48
N THR A 44 1.42 -2.60 0.99
CA THR A 44 2.80 -2.94 0.60
C THR A 44 3.29 -2.07 -0.55
N ALA A 45 2.57 -2.05 -1.67
CA ALA A 45 3.00 -1.36 -2.89
C ALA A 45 3.17 0.16 -2.65
N TRP A 46 2.23 0.77 -1.95
CA TRP A 46 2.26 2.22 -1.71
C TRP A 46 3.21 2.63 -0.58
N SER A 47 3.47 1.76 0.40
CA SER A 47 4.56 1.98 1.36
C SER A 47 5.92 1.95 0.69
N ALA A 48 6.17 0.97 -0.18
CA ALA A 48 7.40 0.90 -0.97
C ALA A 48 7.57 2.13 -1.87
N THR A 49 6.49 2.56 -2.53
CA THR A 49 6.47 3.78 -3.36
C THR A 49 6.77 5.03 -2.51
N TYR A 50 6.17 5.16 -1.34
CA TYR A 50 6.44 6.28 -0.43
C TYR A 50 7.92 6.35 -0.05
N LEU A 51 8.49 5.21 0.37
CA LEU A 51 9.89 5.12 0.79
C LEU A 51 10.85 5.42 -0.36
N PHE A 52 10.56 4.91 -1.56
CA PHE A 52 11.34 5.19 -2.76
C PHE A 52 11.37 6.68 -3.09
N LEU A 53 10.21 7.35 -3.05
CA LEU A 53 10.11 8.76 -3.41
C LEU A 53 10.64 9.71 -2.31
N ASN A 54 10.44 9.37 -1.04
CA ASN A 54 10.63 10.32 0.07
C ASN A 54 11.68 9.90 1.10
N GLY A 55 12.00 8.61 1.21
CA GLY A 55 12.83 8.07 2.30
C GLY A 55 14.23 8.68 2.35
N ARG A 56 14.91 8.78 1.19
CA ARG A 56 16.25 9.40 1.13
C ARG A 56 16.24 10.87 1.59
N ASN A 57 15.23 11.62 1.19
CA ASN A 57 15.10 13.03 1.53
C ASN A 57 14.79 13.20 3.02
N ALA A 58 13.92 12.35 3.58
CA ALA A 58 13.63 12.32 5.01
C ALA A 58 14.89 12.03 5.85
N LEU A 59 15.67 11.02 5.46
CA LEU A 59 16.92 10.65 6.15
C LEU A 59 18.00 11.75 6.07
N ARG A 60 18.04 12.50 4.97
CA ARG A 60 18.94 13.66 4.81
C ARG A 60 18.48 14.87 5.62
N ALA A 61 17.19 15.17 5.59
CA ALA A 61 16.61 16.32 6.29
C ALA A 61 16.58 16.13 7.82
N ARG A 62 16.40 14.89 8.29
CA ARG A 62 16.34 14.51 9.71
C ARG A 62 15.33 15.31 10.53
N THR A 63 14.27 15.80 9.87
CA THR A 63 13.18 16.48 10.57
C THR A 63 12.29 15.44 11.25
N PRO A 64 11.80 15.68 12.49
CA PRO A 64 11.01 14.70 13.23
C PRO A 64 9.80 14.18 12.45
N SER A 65 9.10 15.07 11.74
CA SER A 65 7.92 14.71 10.94
C SER A 65 8.25 13.85 9.72
N ALA A 66 9.35 14.15 8.99
CA ALA A 66 9.77 13.35 7.85
C ALA A 66 10.23 11.95 8.27
N LEU A 67 10.95 11.87 9.39
CA LEU A 67 11.37 10.61 9.99
C LEU A 67 10.17 9.79 10.48
N ALA A 68 9.19 10.41 11.15
CA ALA A 68 7.98 9.74 11.60
C ALA A 68 7.19 9.13 10.45
N LEU A 69 6.98 9.87 9.35
CA LEU A 69 6.28 9.35 8.17
C LEU A 69 7.06 8.22 7.49
N THR A 70 8.39 8.34 7.41
CA THR A 70 9.25 7.30 6.83
C THR A 70 9.26 6.04 7.70
N ALA A 71 9.27 6.20 9.02
CA ALA A 71 9.17 5.10 9.97
C ALA A 71 7.82 4.40 9.87
N ALA A 72 6.72 5.16 9.79
CA ALA A 72 5.38 4.61 9.57
C ALA A 72 5.30 3.80 8.27
N ALA A 73 5.76 4.36 7.13
CA ALA A 73 5.78 3.63 5.86
C ALA A 73 6.66 2.37 5.92
N THR A 74 7.81 2.43 6.60
CA THR A 74 8.67 1.25 6.81
C THR A 74 7.97 0.17 7.62
N ALA A 75 7.30 0.55 8.71
CA ALA A 75 6.53 -0.38 9.55
C ALA A 75 5.37 -1.01 8.78
N THR A 76 4.60 -0.20 8.04
CA THR A 76 3.50 -0.67 7.18
C THR A 76 3.99 -1.62 6.10
N LEU A 77 5.13 -1.32 5.46
CA LEU A 77 5.75 -2.20 4.46
C LEU A 77 6.15 -3.55 5.08
N GLY A 78 6.73 -3.54 6.28
CA GLY A 78 7.11 -4.77 6.98
C GLY A 78 5.90 -5.64 7.32
N LEU A 79 4.91 -5.06 8.01
CA LEU A 79 3.71 -5.79 8.43
C LEU A 79 2.93 -6.34 7.23
N TYR A 80 2.46 -5.45 6.33
CA TYR A 80 1.61 -5.88 5.23
C TYR A 80 2.39 -6.53 4.09
N GLY A 81 3.68 -6.24 3.92
CA GLY A 81 4.53 -6.97 2.96
C GLY A 81 4.64 -8.44 3.33
N THR A 82 4.91 -8.75 4.60
CA THR A 82 4.95 -10.15 5.02
C THR A 82 3.59 -10.84 4.87
N GLU A 83 2.49 -10.17 5.22
CA GLU A 83 1.13 -10.69 5.03
C GLU A 83 0.82 -10.92 3.54
N TYR A 84 1.07 -9.93 2.67
CA TYR A 84 0.82 -10.02 1.24
C TYR A 84 1.56 -11.20 0.60
N PHE A 85 2.87 -11.33 0.85
CA PHE A 85 3.65 -12.43 0.28
C PHE A 85 3.27 -13.80 0.86
N TYR A 86 2.84 -13.84 2.13
CA TYR A 86 2.30 -15.06 2.73
C TYR A 86 1.01 -15.50 2.05
N LEU A 87 0.02 -14.61 1.97
CA LEU A 87 -1.29 -14.90 1.35
C LEU A 87 -1.13 -15.26 -0.12
N ASN A 88 -0.29 -14.52 -0.86
CA ASN A 88 -0.09 -14.77 -2.29
C ASN A 88 0.66 -16.09 -2.58
N ARG A 89 1.39 -16.63 -1.59
CA ARG A 89 2.08 -17.92 -1.69
C ARG A 89 1.22 -19.08 -1.20
N ASN A 90 0.46 -18.90 -0.13
CA ASN A 90 -0.14 -19.98 0.65
C ASN A 90 -1.66 -20.06 0.52
N ASP A 91 -2.34 -18.98 0.13
CA ASP A 91 -3.73 -19.08 -0.22
C ASP A 91 -3.78 -19.57 -1.66
N PRO A 92 -4.19 -20.84 -1.92
CA PRO A 92 -4.62 -21.16 -3.27
C PRO A 92 -5.72 -20.14 -3.56
N VAL A 93 -5.48 -19.26 -4.55
CA VAL A 93 -6.53 -18.43 -5.18
C VAL A 93 -7.71 -19.36 -5.21
N GLU A 94 -8.72 -19.10 -4.37
CA GLU A 94 -9.96 -19.85 -4.23
C GLU A 94 -10.09 -20.68 -5.48
N ALA A 95 -9.66 -21.95 -5.41
CA ALA A 95 -9.44 -22.76 -6.60
C ALA A 95 -10.71 -22.54 -7.36
N VAL A 96 -10.64 -21.76 -8.47
CA VAL A 96 -11.84 -21.34 -9.19
C VAL A 96 -12.47 -22.68 -9.39
N THR A 97 -13.54 -22.94 -8.64
CA THR A 97 -14.18 -24.22 -8.69
C THR A 97 -14.74 -24.06 -10.07
N TYR A 98 -14.00 -24.59 -11.04
CA TYR A 98 -14.34 -24.50 -12.42
C TYR A 98 -15.63 -25.26 -12.42
N LYS A 99 -16.73 -24.52 -12.32
CA LYS A 99 -18.06 -25.06 -12.40
C LYS A 99 -18.17 -25.21 -13.91
N PRO A 100 -17.96 -26.41 -14.46
CA PRO A 100 -18.03 -26.58 -15.90
C PRO A 100 -19.33 -25.95 -16.35
N SER A 101 -19.26 -25.16 -17.42
CA SER A 101 -20.46 -24.74 -18.14
C SER A 101 -21.31 -25.98 -18.38
N PRO A 102 -22.62 -25.98 -18.09
CA PRO A 102 -23.49 -27.13 -18.35
C PRO A 102 -23.54 -27.51 -19.83
N TYR A 103 -22.98 -26.68 -20.71
CA TYR A 103 -22.82 -26.94 -22.13
C TYR A 103 -21.54 -27.73 -22.48
N SER A 104 -20.57 -27.82 -21.57
CA SER A 104 -19.35 -28.63 -21.76
C SER A 104 -19.58 -30.14 -21.63
N GLN A 105 -20.73 -30.56 -21.09
CA GLN A 105 -21.10 -31.98 -20.91
C GLN A 105 -21.96 -32.52 -22.08
N ARG A 106 -22.30 -31.68 -23.06
CA ARG A 106 -22.98 -32.09 -24.29
C ARG A 106 -21.97 -32.18 -25.44
N GLY A 107 -20.97 -33.05 -25.26
CA GLY A 107 -20.20 -33.56 -26.39
C GLY A 107 -20.94 -34.78 -26.95
N LEU A 108 -21.41 -34.65 -28.19
CA LEU A 108 -21.86 -35.68 -29.16
C LEU A 108 -22.48 -36.97 -28.60
#